data_AF-A0A7Y8IAC3-F1
#
_entry.id   AF-A0A7Y8IAC3-F1
#
_cell.length_a   1.000
_cell.length_b   1.000
_cell.length_c   1.000
_cell.angle_alpha   90.00
_cell.angle_beta   90.00
_cell.angle_gamma   90.00
#
_symmetry.space_group_name_H-M   'P 1'
#
loop_
_entity.id
_entity.type
_entity.pdbx_description
1 polymer ?
#
loop_
_entity_poly.entity_id
_entity_poly.type
_entity_poly.pdbx_seq_one_letter_code
_entity_poly.pdbx_strand_id
1 'polypeptide(L)'
;MTKLNKFSFEKEFFNKSNTKLPTKFSLEQNYPNPFNPSTKIKYAIPLFGRDERGGLVTMKVYDILGKEVVTLVNEYKQTGKYEVEFDAEKLSSGVYFYTLSIDEYLASQKMILLK
;
A
#
# COMPACT_ATOMS: atom_id res chain seq x y z
N MET A 1 20.60 53.36 -8.76
CA MET A 1 20.52 52.85 -7.37
C MET A 1 19.34 51.90 -7.30
N THR A 2 19.60 50.60 -7.40
CA THR A 2 18.56 49.56 -7.43
C THR A 2 18.52 48.85 -6.10
N LYS A 3 17.44 49.02 -5.32
CA LYS A 3 17.06 48.13 -4.20
C LYS A 3 15.53 48.17 -4.11
N LEU A 4 14.85 47.18 -4.69
CA LEU A 4 14.54 45.84 -4.18
C LEU A 4 13.13 45.82 -3.58
N ASN A 5 12.19 45.35 -4.41
CA ASN A 5 10.83 45.02 -4.05
C ASN A 5 10.83 43.97 -2.93
N LYS A 6 10.10 44.29 -1.88
CA LYS A 6 9.85 43.44 -0.71
C LYS A 6 8.71 42.48 -1.06
N PHE A 7 8.99 41.43 -1.82
CA PHE A 7 8.06 40.30 -1.97
C PHE A 7 8.32 39.31 -0.83
N SER A 8 7.53 39.45 0.23
CA SER A 8 7.38 38.42 1.26
C SER A 8 6.67 37.22 0.62
N PHE A 9 7.40 36.13 0.37
CA PHE A 9 6.76 34.84 0.10
C PHE A 9 6.27 34.28 1.45
N GLU A 10 4.96 34.36 1.67
CA GLU A 10 4.31 33.53 2.68
C GLU A 10 4.42 32.08 2.21
N LYS A 11 5.32 31.33 2.85
CA LYS A 11 5.41 29.90 2.70
C LYS A 11 4.19 29.31 3.38
N GLU A 12 3.17 28.97 2.59
CA GLU A 12 2.01 28.22 3.07
C GLU A 12 2.49 27.00 3.85
N PHE A 13 2.23 27.02 5.15
CA PHE A 13 2.50 25.90 6.05
C PHE A 13 1.59 24.76 5.61
N PHE A 14 2.18 23.77 4.95
CA PHE A 14 1.56 22.47 4.75
C PHE A 14 1.13 21.96 6.13
N ASN A 15 -0.17 21.91 6.39
CA ASN A 15 -0.74 21.32 7.60
C ASN A 15 -0.33 19.85 7.62
N LYS A 16 0.82 19.56 8.23
CA LYS A 16 1.23 18.21 8.61
C LYS A 16 0.25 17.81 9.70
N SER A 17 -0.86 17.21 9.30
CA SER A 17 -1.65 16.37 10.20
C SER A 17 -0.63 15.50 10.95
N ASN A 18 -0.77 15.41 12.27
CA ASN A 18 0.15 14.72 13.17
C ASN A 18 0.09 13.19 12.97
N THR A 19 0.04 12.73 11.72
CA THR A 19 0.06 11.35 11.31
C THR A 19 1.48 10.86 11.47
N LYS A 20 1.75 10.28 12.64
CA LYS A 20 3.00 9.59 12.91
C LYS A 20 3.22 8.56 11.80
N LEU A 21 4.31 8.72 11.05
CA LEU A 21 4.68 7.80 9.99
C LEU A 21 4.79 6.38 10.56
N PRO A 22 4.39 5.35 9.79
CA PRO A 22 4.51 3.98 10.24
C PRO A 22 5.97 3.64 10.53
N THR A 23 6.19 3.00 11.68
CA THR A 23 7.53 2.55 12.10
C THR A 23 7.77 1.07 11.80
N LYS A 24 6.75 0.37 11.29
CA LYS A 24 6.80 -1.06 10.99
C LYS A 24 6.13 -1.34 9.65
N PHE A 25 6.75 -2.25 8.90
CA PHE A 25 6.14 -2.89 7.75
C PHE A 25 4.94 -3.73 8.23
N SER A 26 3.81 -3.61 7.52
CA SER A 26 2.62 -4.41 7.84
C SER A 26 1.78 -4.68 6.61
N LEU A 27 1.22 -5.89 6.55
CA LEU A 27 0.15 -6.30 5.64
C LEU A 27 -1.03 -6.77 6.50
N GLU A 28 -2.11 -6.00 6.52
CA GLU A 28 -3.31 -6.34 7.27
C GLU A 28 -4.13 -7.40 6.54
N GLN A 29 -4.95 -8.12 7.31
CA GLN A 29 -5.94 -9.02 6.72
C GLN A 29 -6.95 -8.22 5.91
N ASN A 30 -7.25 -8.68 4.70
CA ASN A 30 -8.25 -8.06 3.84
C ASN A 30 -9.63 -8.04 4.53
N TYR A 31 -10.40 -6.97 4.30
CA TYR A 31 -11.75 -6.83 4.86
C TYR A 31 -12.75 -6.35 3.80
N PRO A 32 -13.91 -7.02 3.65
CA PRO A 32 -14.33 -8.24 4.35
C PRO A 32 -13.46 -9.46 3.98
N ASN A 33 -13.47 -10.50 4.82
CA ASN A 33 -12.95 -11.83 4.50
C ASN A 33 -13.69 -12.90 5.35
N PRO A 34 -14.42 -13.86 4.76
CA PRO A 34 -14.60 -14.06 3.32
C PRO A 34 -15.26 -12.87 2.60
N PHE A 35 -15.04 -12.72 1.30
CA PHE A 35 -15.51 -11.56 0.51
C PHE A 35 -16.25 -11.96 -0.77
N ASN A 36 -17.07 -11.04 -1.31
CA ASN A 36 -17.82 -11.21 -2.57
C ASN A 36 -18.18 -9.85 -3.23
N PRO A 37 -17.77 -9.58 -4.48
CA PRO A 37 -16.51 -10.02 -5.10
C PRO A 37 -15.35 -9.08 -4.71
N SER A 38 -15.60 -8.03 -3.93
CA SER A 38 -14.61 -6.98 -3.61
C SER A 38 -14.14 -7.04 -2.16
N THR A 39 -12.88 -6.71 -1.93
CA THR A 39 -12.29 -6.55 -0.60
C THR A 39 -11.25 -5.43 -0.60
N LYS A 40 -10.89 -4.93 0.58
CA LYS A 40 -9.84 -3.92 0.75
C LYS A 40 -8.66 -4.52 1.50
N ILE A 41 -7.45 -4.21 1.02
CA ILE A 41 -6.19 -4.65 1.61
C ILE A 41 -5.43 -3.43 2.08
N LYS A 42 -5.14 -3.37 3.38
CA LYS A 42 -4.37 -2.29 4.00
C LYS A 42 -2.94 -2.73 4.25
N TYR A 43 -2.01 -1.83 4.00
CA TYR A 43 -0.60 -2.07 4.26
C TYR A 43 0.15 -0.79 4.64
N ALA A 44 1.32 -0.96 5.25
CA ALA A 44 2.16 0.16 5.65
C ALA A 44 3.61 -0.04 5.19
N ILE A 45 4.17 1.03 4.65
CA ILE A 45 5.56 1.17 4.23
C ILE A 45 6.27 1.93 5.33
N PRO A 46 7.18 1.31 6.10
CA PRO A 46 7.77 1.96 7.26
C PRO A 46 8.78 3.03 6.86
N LEU A 47 9.22 3.78 7.87
CA LEU A 47 10.50 4.50 7.80
C LEU A 47 11.65 3.49 7.76
N PHE A 48 12.46 3.55 6.70
CA PHE A 48 13.70 2.79 6.62
C PHE A 48 14.82 3.64 7.24
N GLY A 49 15.13 3.37 8.50
CA GLY A 49 16.10 4.15 9.25
C GLY A 49 15.62 5.60 9.49
N ARG A 50 16.40 6.59 9.02
CA ARG A 50 16.05 8.02 9.11
C ARG A 50 15.46 8.58 7.82
N ASP A 51 15.30 7.75 6.78
CA ASP A 51 14.86 8.19 5.46
C ASP A 51 13.36 7.94 5.24
N GLU A 52 12.63 8.98 4.81
CA GLU A 52 11.20 8.92 4.48
C GLU A 52 10.96 8.52 3.00
N ARG A 53 11.96 7.92 2.34
CA ARG A 53 11.97 7.73 0.88
C ARG A 53 10.94 6.73 0.35
N GLY A 54 10.53 5.77 1.17
CA GLY A 54 9.70 4.63 0.73
C GLY A 54 10.49 3.62 -0.11
N GLY A 55 9.83 2.92 -1.05
CA GLY A 55 10.44 1.83 -1.84
C GLY A 55 9.56 1.34 -2.99
N LEU A 56 10.06 0.37 -3.76
CA LEU A 56 9.29 -0.28 -4.82
C LEU A 56 8.30 -1.26 -4.19
N VAL A 57 7.00 -1.01 -4.39
CA VAL A 57 5.93 -1.84 -3.83
C VAL A 57 5.39 -2.76 -4.91
N THR A 58 5.39 -4.06 -4.62
CA THR A 58 4.69 -5.05 -5.43
C THR A 58 3.68 -5.79 -4.57
N MET A 59 2.41 -5.80 -4.98
CA MET A 59 1.38 -6.65 -4.39
C MET A 59 0.79 -7.57 -5.45
N LYS A 60 0.91 -8.87 -5.23
CA LYS A 60 0.46 -9.91 -6.17
C LYS A 60 -0.47 -10.88 -5.49
N VAL A 61 -1.44 -11.40 -6.24
CA VAL A 61 -2.37 -12.43 -5.80
C VAL A 61 -2.04 -13.73 -6.52
N TYR A 62 -2.13 -14.85 -5.80
CA TYR A 62 -1.87 -16.19 -6.25
C TYR A 62 -3.04 -17.13 -5.89
N ASP A 63 -3.28 -18.13 -6.72
CA ASP A 63 -4.15 -19.25 -6.37
C ASP A 63 -3.44 -20.27 -5.45
N ILE A 64 -4.15 -21.31 -5.03
CA ILE A 64 -3.62 -22.35 -4.13
C ILE A 64 -2.45 -23.16 -4.72
N LEU A 65 -2.29 -23.15 -6.04
CA LEU A 65 -1.18 -23.79 -6.74
C LEU A 65 0.04 -22.87 -6.88
N GLY A 66 -0.05 -21.63 -6.37
CA GLY A 66 1.00 -20.63 -6.47
C GLY A 66 1.06 -19.92 -7.83
N LYS A 67 0.04 -20.07 -8.68
CA LYS A 67 -0.02 -19.34 -9.95
C LYS A 67 -0.44 -17.90 -9.68
N GLU A 68 0.33 -16.94 -10.19
CA GLU A 68 -0.05 -15.52 -10.16
C GLU A 68 -1.35 -15.31 -10.95
N VAL A 69 -2.34 -14.70 -10.31
CA VAL A 69 -3.65 -14.40 -10.93
C VAL A 69 -3.80 -12.91 -11.26
N VAL A 70 -3.24 -12.02 -10.44
CA VAL A 70 -3.25 -10.58 -10.68
C VAL A 70 -2.13 -9.88 -9.90
N THR A 71 -1.60 -8.80 -10.49
CA THR A 71 -0.77 -7.82 -9.79
C THR A 71 -1.64 -6.60 -9.43
N LEU A 72 -1.80 -6.30 -8.14
CA LEU A 72 -2.62 -5.19 -7.62
C LEU A 72 -1.84 -3.88 -7.51
N VAL A 73 -0.54 -3.97 -7.20
CA VAL A 73 0.36 -2.82 -7.04
C VAL A 73 1.71 -3.20 -7.65
N ASN A 74 2.33 -2.29 -8.42
CA ASN A 74 3.68 -2.43 -8.94
C ASN A 74 4.26 -1.04 -9.26
N GLU A 75 4.60 -0.29 -8.21
CA GLU A 75 5.03 1.10 -8.33
C GLU A 75 5.86 1.55 -7.11
N TYR A 76 6.65 2.61 -7.29
CA TYR A 76 7.31 3.26 -6.16
C TYR A 76 6.30 4.04 -5.31
N LYS A 77 6.33 3.83 -3.99
CA LYS A 77 5.52 4.57 -3.01
C LYS A 77 6.41 5.12 -1.91
N GLN A 78 6.04 6.28 -1.37
CA GLN A 78 6.70 6.89 -0.21
C GLN A 78 6.36 6.12 1.08
N THR A 79 7.06 6.41 2.17
CA THR A 79 6.68 5.93 3.50
C THR A 79 5.24 6.37 3.82
N GLY A 80 4.39 5.45 4.25
CA GLY A 80 2.99 5.76 4.49
C GLY A 80 2.10 4.53 4.70
N LYS A 81 0.82 4.80 4.94
CA LYS A 81 -0.24 3.79 4.99
C LYS A 81 -1.04 3.86 3.71
N TYR A 82 -1.38 2.69 3.18
CA TYR A 82 -2.05 2.56 1.89
C TYR A 82 -3.18 1.55 2.00
N GLU A 83 -4.15 1.72 1.10
CA GLU A 83 -5.26 0.81 0.89
C GLU A 83 -5.36 0.54 -0.61
N VAL A 84 -5.55 -0.73 -0.98
CA VAL A 84 -5.86 -1.14 -2.35
C VAL A 84 -7.15 -1.93 -2.35
N GLU A 85 -8.02 -1.66 -3.30
CA GLU A 85 -9.23 -2.43 -3.54
C GLU A 85 -8.92 -3.58 -4.49
N PHE A 86 -9.41 -4.76 -4.16
CA PHE A 86 -9.32 -5.93 -5.01
C PHE A 86 -10.73 -6.38 -5.40
N ASP A 87 -11.03 -6.27 -6.69
CA ASP A 87 -12.21 -6.82 -7.33
C ASP A 87 -11.88 -8.17 -7.98
N ALA A 88 -12.52 -9.23 -7.49
CA ALA A 88 -12.34 -10.60 -7.95
C ALA A 88 -13.52 -11.12 -8.79
N GLU A 89 -14.31 -10.25 -9.42
CA GLU A 89 -15.48 -10.63 -10.22
C GLU A 89 -15.16 -11.66 -11.32
N LYS A 90 -13.92 -11.72 -11.81
CA LYS A 90 -13.50 -12.69 -12.85
C LYS A 90 -12.90 -13.99 -12.30
N LEU A 91 -12.80 -14.14 -10.99
CA LEU A 91 -12.22 -15.32 -10.34
C LEU A 91 -13.30 -16.27 -9.80
N SER A 92 -12.96 -17.54 -9.63
CA SER A 92 -13.85 -18.56 -9.03
C SER A 92 -13.80 -18.50 -7.50
N SER A 93 -14.86 -18.95 -6.82
CA SER A 93 -14.83 -19.15 -5.36
C SER A 93 -13.64 -20.03 -4.96
N GLY A 94 -12.96 -19.66 -3.88
CA GLY A 94 -11.78 -20.41 -3.46
C GLY A 94 -10.86 -19.66 -2.51
N VAL A 95 -9.74 -20.33 -2.21
CA VAL A 95 -8.66 -19.77 -1.39
C VAL A 95 -7.62 -19.14 -2.29
N TYR A 96 -7.23 -17.92 -1.95
CA TYR A 96 -6.18 -17.17 -2.61
C TYR A 96 -5.19 -16.65 -1.57
N PHE A 97 -3.99 -16.32 -2.03
CA PHE A 97 -2.96 -15.68 -1.24
C PHE A 97 -2.57 -14.37 -1.89
N TYR A 98 -2.38 -13.33 -1.10
CA TYR A 98 -1.76 -12.09 -1.59
C TYR A 98 -0.46 -11.86 -0.86
N THR A 99 0.54 -11.41 -1.62
CA THR A 99 1.90 -11.17 -1.13
C THR A 99 2.27 -9.73 -1.42
N LEU A 100 2.71 -9.03 -0.38
CA LEU A 100 3.30 -7.70 -0.44
C LEU A 100 4.81 -7.83 -0.35
N SER A 101 5.51 -7.23 -1.30
CA SER A 101 6.96 -7.05 -1.31
C SER A 101 7.30 -5.56 -1.36
N ILE A 102 8.23 -5.15 -0.50
CA ILE A 102 8.83 -3.81 -0.49
C ILE A 102 10.32 -3.97 -0.23
N ASP A 103 11.15 -3.81 -1.27
CA ASP A 103 12.58 -4.10 -1.22
C ASP A 103 12.85 -5.50 -0.61
N GLU A 104 13.48 -5.58 0.57
CA GLU A 104 13.77 -6.84 1.28
C GLU A 104 12.62 -7.37 2.15
N TYR A 105 11.55 -6.60 2.33
CA TYR A 105 10.41 -6.97 3.15
C TYR A 105 9.39 -7.78 2.35
N LEU A 106 8.91 -8.86 2.95
CA LEU A 106 7.89 -9.74 2.36
C LEU A 106 6.86 -10.12 3.42
N ALA A 107 5.58 -10.01 3.08
CA ALA A 107 4.49 -10.58 3.87
C ALA A 107 3.43 -11.18 2.94
N SER A 108 2.81 -12.27 3.40
CA SER A 108 1.72 -12.93 2.69
C SER A 108 0.54 -13.15 3.62
N GLN A 109 -0.66 -13.11 3.06
CA GLN A 109 -1.91 -13.36 3.78
C GLN A 109 -2.86 -14.19 2.91
N LYS A 110 -3.76 -14.93 3.58
CA LYS A 110 -4.76 -15.79 2.95
C LYS A 110 -6.11 -15.08 2.91
N MET A 111 -6.80 -15.16 1.77
CA MET A 111 -8.18 -14.69 1.61
C MET A 111 -9.09 -15.76 1.03
N ILE A 112 -10.38 -15.65 1.33
CA ILE A 112 -11.43 -16.57 0.88
C ILE A 112 -12.44 -15.77 0.05
N LEU A 113 -12.53 -16.06 -1.24
CA LEU A 113 -13.55 -15.52 -2.13
C LEU A 113 -14.77 -16.45 -2.10
N LEU A 114 -15.94 -15.87 -1.81
CA LEU A 114 -17.24 -16.55 -1.92
C LEU A 114 -18.02 -15.93 -3.09
N LYS A 115 -18.46 -16.78 -4.01
CA LYS A 115 -19.54 -16.49 -4.96
C LYS A 115 -20.64 -17.51 -4.79
#